data_AF-A0A8S8YMW5-F1
#
_entry.id   AF-A0A8S8YMW5-F1
#
_cell.length_a   1.000
_cell.length_b   1.000
_cell.length_c   1.000
_cell.angle_alpha   90.00
_cell.angle_beta   90.00
_cell.angle_gamma   90.00
#
_symmetry.space_group_name_H-M   'P 1'
#
loop_
_entity.id
_entity.type
_entity.pdbx_description
1 polymer ?
#
loop_
_entity_poly.entity_id
_entity_poly.type
_entity_poly.pdbx_seq_one_letter_code
_entity_poly.pdbx_strand_id
1 'polypeptide(L)'
;MYLANYTQFSDNSEEIGYFRKISCTTRLNRPHISHKLMNQPSVCVTLRGRTSEEMISDAPKAMKMGADLLEVRLDFLWTTEEKIRTTKISDEGEKEKVEVLVSKLDFEEIDFQKEIEKISSSIEAPILMVCRPQEQGGFFPSDEDDRISVLRSAIGANPSWIDLEIDIPAQERED
;
A
#
# COMPACT_ATOMS: atom_id res chain seq x y z
N MET A 1 51.07 34.32 15.65
CA MET A 1 50.34 35.02 14.57
C MET A 1 49.59 33.94 13.79
N TYR A 2 48.36 33.58 14.16
CA TYR A 2 47.07 34.23 13.81
C TYR A 2 46.92 34.37 12.28
N LEU A 3 45.87 33.94 11.56
CA LEU A 3 44.61 33.23 11.87
C LEU A 3 43.99 32.77 10.53
N ALA A 4 43.08 31.80 10.62
CA ALA A 4 42.13 31.38 9.59
C ALA A 4 41.14 32.50 9.21
N ASN A 5 40.67 32.51 7.96
CA ASN A 5 39.49 33.28 7.57
C ASN A 5 38.34 32.34 7.22
N TYR A 6 37.56 32.08 8.26
CA TYR A 6 36.21 31.56 8.28
C TYR A 6 35.29 32.73 7.88
N THR A 7 34.48 32.58 6.83
CA THR A 7 33.43 33.55 6.50
C THR A 7 32.32 33.46 7.54
N GLN A 8 32.23 34.49 8.39
CA GLN A 8 31.18 34.71 9.37
C GLN A 8 29.88 35.10 8.64
N PHE A 9 28.82 34.33 8.82
CA PHE A 9 27.45 34.79 8.57
C PHE A 9 26.86 35.17 9.94
N SER A 10 26.59 36.45 10.11
CA SER A 10 26.18 37.08 11.37
C SER A 10 24.77 36.67 11.78
N ASP A 11 24.64 36.04 12.94
CA ASP A 11 23.39 35.90 13.69
C ASP A 11 22.96 37.29 14.19
N ASN A 12 21.87 37.82 13.65
CA ASN A 12 21.12 38.90 14.26
C ASN A 12 19.81 38.35 14.81
N SER A 13 19.72 38.42 16.14
CA SER A 13 18.56 38.13 16.96
C SER A 13 17.41 39.10 16.66
N GLU A 14 16.32 38.59 16.09
CA GLU A 14 14.98 39.16 16.30
C GLU A 14 14.01 38.02 16.65
N GLU A 15 13.85 37.87 17.97
CA GLU A 15 12.89 37.05 18.66
C GLU A 15 11.49 37.69 18.47
N ILE A 16 10.71 37.23 17.48
CA ILE A 16 9.30 37.62 17.34
C ILE A 16 8.46 36.36 17.20
N GLY A 17 7.60 36.18 18.21
CA GLY A 17 6.86 34.98 18.52
C GLY A 17 6.14 34.34 17.34
N TYR A 18 6.55 33.11 17.03
CA TYR A 18 5.72 32.13 16.35
C TYR A 18 5.35 31.04 17.36
N PHE A 19 4.46 31.38 18.29
CA PHE A 19 3.67 30.39 19.02
C PHE A 19 2.66 29.77 18.03
N ARG A 20 3.18 28.97 17.09
CA ARG A 20 2.34 28.13 16.24
C ARG A 20 1.74 27.09 17.17
N LYS A 21 0.46 27.28 17.52
CA LYS A 21 -0.35 26.35 18.31
C LYS A 21 0.04 24.93 17.96
N ILE A 22 0.67 24.25 18.92
CA ILE A 22 1.00 22.83 18.83
C ILE A 22 -0.33 22.10 18.88
N SER A 23 -0.93 21.86 17.71
CA SER A 23 -2.13 21.05 17.59
C SER A 23 -1.73 19.59 17.79
N CYS A 24 -2.19 19.03 18.91
CA CYS A 24 -2.31 17.60 19.18
C CYS A 24 -1.06 16.76 18.85
N THR A 25 -0.13 16.70 19.80
CA THR A 25 0.95 15.70 19.78
C THR A 25 0.34 14.31 20.02
N THR A 26 0.22 13.48 18.99
CA THR A 26 0.10 12.03 19.21
C THR A 26 1.41 11.51 19.80
N ARG A 27 1.36 10.42 20.58
CA ARG A 27 2.47 9.85 21.36
C ARG A 27 3.74 9.48 20.56
N LEU A 28 3.76 9.68 19.25
CA LEU A 28 4.90 9.43 18.37
C LEU A 28 5.86 10.61 18.27
N ASN A 29 5.48 11.82 18.69
CA ASN A 29 6.41 12.94 18.83
C ASN A 29 7.20 12.84 20.14
N ARG A 30 8.10 11.86 20.21
CA ARG A 30 9.23 11.91 21.12
C ARG A 30 10.21 12.93 20.54
N PRO A 31 10.47 14.08 21.20
CA PRO A 31 11.51 14.99 20.75
C PRO A 31 12.86 14.35 21.10
N HIS A 32 13.33 13.43 20.27
CA HIS A 32 14.69 12.95 20.32
C HIS A 32 15.48 13.68 19.23
N ILE A 33 16.27 14.66 19.69
CA ILE A 33 17.64 14.97 19.27
C ILE A 33 18.02 14.36 17.90
N SER A 34 17.41 14.84 16.83
CA SER A 34 17.93 14.63 15.49
C SER A 34 17.94 15.98 14.80
N HIS A 35 19.11 16.38 14.31
CA HIS A 35 19.34 17.63 13.57
C HIS A 35 18.68 17.61 12.18
N LYS A 36 17.88 16.58 11.86
CA LYS A 36 17.29 16.36 10.53
C LYS A 36 15.77 16.28 10.68
N LEU A 37 15.07 17.13 9.94
CA LEU A 37 13.62 17.08 9.85
C LEU A 37 13.22 15.73 9.23
N MET A 38 12.54 14.88 10.00
CA MET A 38 11.92 13.68 9.45
C MET A 38 10.63 14.08 8.73
N ASN A 39 10.42 13.58 7.51
CA ASN A 39 9.13 13.72 6.85
C ASN A 39 8.05 13.04 7.70
N GLN A 40 6.83 13.56 7.63
CA GLN A 40 5.69 12.91 8.25
C GLN A 40 5.49 11.52 7.64
N PRO A 41 5.06 10.52 8.43
CA PRO A 41 4.76 9.19 7.89
C PRO A 41 3.61 9.28 6.88
N SER A 42 3.74 8.57 5.77
CA SER A 42 2.70 8.45 4.75
C SER A 42 1.64 7.42 5.13
N VAL A 43 0.41 7.63 4.65
CA VAL A 43 -0.73 6.72 4.82
C VAL A 43 -0.94 5.92 3.53
N CYS A 44 -0.75 4.60 3.63
CA CYS A 44 -1.01 3.66 2.55
C CYS A 44 -2.39 2.99 2.75
N VAL A 45 -3.21 2.93 1.70
CA VAL A 45 -4.53 2.29 1.74
C VAL A 45 -4.62 1.14 0.74
N THR A 46 -4.97 -0.05 1.23
CA THR A 46 -5.18 -1.24 0.40
C THR A 46 -6.49 -1.18 -0.39
N LEU A 47 -6.40 -1.38 -1.70
CA LEU A 47 -7.56 -1.55 -2.57
C LEU A 47 -8.12 -2.97 -2.38
N ARG A 48 -9.41 -3.08 -2.05
CA ARG A 48 -10.07 -4.36 -1.72
C ARG A 48 -10.76 -5.04 -2.90
N GLY A 49 -10.80 -4.37 -4.05
CA GLY A 49 -11.35 -4.93 -5.28
C GLY A 49 -10.69 -6.24 -5.67
N ARG A 50 -11.46 -7.13 -6.27
CA ARG A 50 -11.01 -8.43 -6.79
C ARG A 50 -10.91 -8.47 -8.30
N THR A 51 -11.41 -7.45 -8.96
CA THR A 51 -11.13 -7.19 -10.38
C THR A 51 -10.41 -5.85 -10.51
N SER A 52 -9.73 -5.65 -11.64
CA SER A 52 -9.10 -4.36 -11.92
C SER A 52 -10.11 -3.21 -11.86
N GLU A 53 -11.33 -3.39 -12.35
CA GLU A 53 -12.37 -2.35 -12.31
C GLU A 53 -12.75 -1.97 -10.88
N GLU A 54 -12.89 -2.95 -9.99
CA GLU A 54 -13.21 -2.68 -8.58
C GLU A 54 -12.08 -1.91 -7.90
N MET A 55 -10.83 -2.32 -8.12
CA MET A 55 -9.65 -1.63 -7.59
C MET A 55 -9.58 -0.18 -8.11
N ILE A 56 -9.78 0.02 -9.42
CA ILE A 56 -9.80 1.34 -10.05
C ILE A 56 -10.93 2.21 -9.47
N SER A 57 -12.11 1.64 -9.20
CA SER A 57 -13.22 2.36 -8.57
C SER A 57 -12.95 2.76 -7.12
N ASP A 58 -12.14 1.99 -6.40
CA ASP A 58 -11.81 2.24 -4.99
C ASP A 58 -10.70 3.29 -4.82
N ALA A 59 -9.76 3.36 -5.77
CA ALA A 59 -8.67 4.32 -5.77
C ALA A 59 -9.11 5.79 -5.54
N PRO A 60 -10.07 6.38 -6.29
CA PRO A 60 -10.48 7.77 -6.07
C PRO A 60 -11.15 7.99 -4.71
N LYS A 61 -11.82 6.96 -4.15
CA LYS A 61 -12.44 7.05 -2.82
C LYS A 61 -11.35 7.11 -1.74
N ALA A 62 -10.33 6.25 -1.84
CA ALA A 62 -9.20 6.23 -0.93
C ALA A 62 -8.42 7.55 -0.97
N MET A 63 -8.14 8.08 -2.16
CA MET A 63 -7.48 9.38 -2.33
C MET A 63 -8.31 10.52 -1.72
N LYS A 64 -9.62 10.54 -1.96
CA LYS A 64 -10.53 11.53 -1.35
C LYS A 64 -10.53 11.48 0.18
N MET A 65 -10.26 10.31 0.78
CA MET A 65 -10.16 10.13 2.22
C MET A 65 -8.78 10.51 2.80
N GLY A 66 -7.83 10.94 1.96
CA GLY A 66 -6.51 11.39 2.39
C GLY A 66 -5.44 10.30 2.39
N ALA A 67 -5.57 9.27 1.55
CA ALA A 67 -4.47 8.35 1.29
C ALA A 67 -3.32 9.07 0.54
N ASP A 68 -2.08 8.78 0.92
CA ASP A 68 -0.89 9.26 0.22
C ASP A 68 -0.41 8.27 -0.86
N LEU A 69 -0.72 6.99 -0.65
CA LEU A 69 -0.29 5.84 -1.46
C LEU A 69 -1.39 4.78 -1.46
N LEU A 70 -1.52 4.05 -2.56
CA LEU A 70 -2.46 2.94 -2.67
C LEU A 70 -1.72 1.60 -2.79
N GLU A 71 -2.09 0.62 -1.97
CA GLU A 71 -1.58 -0.75 -2.06
C GLU A 71 -2.51 -1.56 -2.97
N VAL A 72 -1.97 -1.99 -4.11
CA VAL A 72 -2.62 -2.87 -5.09
C VAL A 72 -2.20 -4.30 -4.78
N ARG A 73 -3.13 -5.07 -4.20
CA ARG A 73 -2.95 -6.50 -3.91
C ARG A 73 -3.28 -7.33 -5.15
N LEU A 74 -2.27 -7.64 -5.96
CA LEU A 74 -2.43 -8.43 -7.18
C LEU A 74 -2.95 -9.83 -6.89
N ASP A 75 -2.58 -10.41 -5.75
CA ASP A 75 -3.07 -11.73 -5.34
C ASP A 75 -4.60 -11.78 -5.14
N PHE A 76 -5.28 -10.65 -4.98
CA PHE A 76 -6.74 -10.61 -4.91
C PHE A 76 -7.42 -10.86 -6.27
N LEU A 77 -6.71 -10.68 -7.40
CA LEU A 77 -7.25 -10.92 -8.74
C LEU A 77 -7.68 -12.38 -8.95
N TRP A 78 -7.07 -13.32 -8.22
CA TRP A 78 -7.42 -14.75 -8.24
C TRP A 78 -8.40 -15.14 -7.13
N THR A 79 -9.16 -14.18 -6.62
CA THR A 79 -10.20 -14.45 -5.63
C THR A 79 -11.52 -13.83 -6.06
N THR A 80 -12.62 -14.45 -5.65
CA THR A 80 -13.97 -13.91 -5.84
C THR A 80 -14.68 -13.85 -4.50
N GLU A 81 -15.46 -12.79 -4.26
CA GLU A 81 -16.21 -12.60 -3.02
C GLU A 81 -17.71 -12.80 -3.25
N GLU A 82 -18.30 -13.81 -2.62
CA GLU A 82 -19.74 -14.01 -2.58
C GLU A 82 -20.28 -13.71 -1.18
N LYS A 83 -21.24 -12.77 -1.11
CA LYS A 83 -21.89 -12.39 0.16
C LYS A 83 -23.14 -13.23 0.35
N ILE A 84 -23.06 -14.23 1.21
CA ILE A 84 -24.21 -15.05 1.58
C ILE A 84 -24.90 -14.38 2.77
N ARG A 85 -26.16 -13.95 2.56
CA ARG A 85 -27.02 -13.48 3.64
C ARG A 85 -27.71 -14.68 4.27
N THR A 86 -27.39 -15.01 5.52
CA THR A 86 -28.08 -16.06 6.26
C THR A 86 -28.91 -15.44 7.37
N THR A 87 -30.22 -15.62 7.31
CA THR A 87 -31.13 -15.27 8.40
C THR A 87 -31.11 -16.41 9.41
N LYS A 88 -30.51 -16.20 10.58
CA LYS A 88 -30.66 -17.15 11.69
C LYS A 88 -31.91 -16.76 12.48
N ILE A 89 -32.91 -17.64 12.48
CA ILE A 89 -34.05 -17.54 13.41
C ILE A 89 -33.54 -18.03 14.76
N SER A 90 -33.43 -17.13 15.72
CA SER A 90 -33.18 -17.46 17.13
C SER A 90 -34.32 -16.88 17.97
N ASP A 91 -34.63 -17.54 19.09
CA ASP A 91 -35.79 -17.24 19.96
C ASP A 91 -35.81 -15.82 20.57
N GLU A 92 -34.77 -15.01 20.36
CA GLU A 92 -34.61 -13.64 20.89
C GLU A 92 -34.41 -12.56 19.80
N GLY A 93 -34.88 -12.81 18.58
CA GLY A 93 -34.97 -11.80 17.51
C GLY A 93 -34.08 -12.07 16.29
N GLU A 94 -34.39 -11.35 15.20
CA GLU A 94 -33.69 -11.46 13.91
C GLU A 94 -32.26 -10.87 14.02
N LYS A 95 -31.24 -11.71 13.83
CA LYS A 95 -29.86 -11.25 13.59
C LYS A 95 -29.48 -11.66 12.17
N GLU A 96 -29.45 -10.70 11.26
CA GLU A 96 -28.83 -10.88 9.94
C GLU A 96 -27.33 -11.13 10.13
N LYS A 97 -26.86 -12.32 9.78
CA LYS A 97 -25.42 -12.60 9.68
C LYS A 97 -25.06 -12.65 8.20
N VAL A 98 -24.16 -11.76 7.79
CA VAL A 98 -23.56 -11.81 6.45
C VAL A 98 -22.27 -12.60 6.57
N GLU A 99 -22.22 -13.77 5.96
CA GLU A 99 -20.98 -14.54 5.80
C GLU A 99 -20.45 -14.29 4.39
N VAL A 100 -19.15 -14.03 4.29
CA VAL A 100 -18.47 -13.77 3.01
C VAL A 100 -17.66 -15.01 2.67
N LEU A 101 -18.02 -15.67 1.57
CA LEU A 101 -17.28 -16.80 1.04
C LEU A 101 -16.31 -16.29 -0.02
N VAL A 102 -15.04 -16.65 0.11
CA VAL A 102 -14.00 -16.30 -0.85
C VAL A 102 -13.61 -17.55 -1.62
N SER A 103 -13.94 -17.60 -2.91
CA SER A 103 -13.47 -18.64 -3.83
C SER A 103 -12.13 -18.25 -4.43
N LYS A 104 -11.29 -19.25 -4.71
CA LYS A 104 -10.03 -19.08 -5.43
C LYS A 104 -10.24 -19.41 -6.91
N LEU A 105 -9.56 -18.68 -7.77
CA LEU A 105 -9.48 -18.91 -9.21
C LEU A 105 -8.16 -19.61 -9.55
N ASP A 106 -8.15 -20.34 -10.66
CA ASP A 106 -6.94 -20.95 -11.19
C ASP A 106 -6.07 -19.87 -11.86
N PHE A 107 -4.76 -20.14 -11.96
CA PHE A 107 -3.80 -19.15 -12.45
C PHE A 107 -4.11 -18.69 -13.89
N GLU A 108 -4.52 -19.64 -14.74
CA GLU A 108 -4.80 -19.42 -16.17
C GLU A 108 -6.10 -18.66 -16.46
N GLU A 109 -6.97 -18.46 -15.45
CA GLU A 109 -8.24 -17.75 -15.65
C GLU A 109 -8.02 -16.23 -15.81
N ILE A 110 -6.87 -15.70 -15.39
CA ILE A 110 -6.56 -14.27 -15.37
C ILE A 110 -5.37 -13.95 -16.27
N ASP A 111 -5.59 -13.07 -17.25
CA ASP A 111 -4.51 -12.41 -18.00
C ASP A 111 -3.91 -11.29 -17.14
N PHE A 112 -2.97 -11.67 -16.27
CA PHE A 112 -2.41 -10.75 -15.28
C PHE A 112 -1.66 -9.58 -15.94
N GLN A 113 -1.03 -9.77 -17.11
CA GLN A 113 -0.33 -8.67 -17.78
C GLN A 113 -1.30 -7.56 -18.15
N LYS A 114 -2.44 -7.93 -18.75
CA LYS A 114 -3.48 -6.99 -19.13
C LYS A 114 -4.13 -6.30 -17.92
N GLU A 115 -4.38 -7.05 -16.85
CA GLU A 115 -4.98 -6.49 -15.64
C GLU A 115 -4.04 -5.51 -14.93
N ILE A 116 -2.75 -5.83 -14.83
CA ILE A 116 -1.72 -4.95 -14.27
C ILE A 116 -1.59 -3.65 -15.09
N GLU A 117 -1.51 -3.76 -16.42
CA GLU A 117 -1.41 -2.60 -17.31
C GLU A 117 -2.63 -1.69 -17.17
N LYS A 118 -3.82 -2.28 -17.09
CA LYS A 118 -5.08 -1.56 -16.91
C LYS A 118 -5.14 -0.82 -15.57
N ILE A 119 -4.70 -1.46 -14.48
CA ILE A 119 -4.64 -0.82 -13.15
C ILE A 119 -3.65 0.35 -13.18
N SER A 120 -2.43 0.12 -13.69
CA SER A 120 -1.37 1.15 -13.73
C SER A 120 -1.75 2.35 -14.60
N SER A 121 -2.36 2.11 -15.76
CA SER A 121 -2.79 3.18 -16.68
C SER A 121 -4.01 3.97 -16.20
N SER A 122 -4.85 3.39 -15.32
CA SER A 122 -6.10 4.02 -14.86
C SER A 122 -5.98 4.74 -13.52
N ILE A 123 -4.99 4.38 -12.69
CA ILE A 123 -4.79 4.98 -11.38
C ILE A 123 -3.66 6.02 -11.47
N GLU A 124 -4.02 7.30 -11.35
CA GLU A 124 -3.06 8.41 -11.41
C GLU A 124 -2.26 8.63 -10.10
N ALA A 125 -2.72 8.03 -9.00
CA ALA A 125 -2.07 8.15 -7.68
C ALA A 125 -0.83 7.24 -7.56
N PRO A 126 0.12 7.54 -6.67
CA PRO A 126 1.21 6.62 -6.37
C PRO A 126 0.67 5.26 -5.93
N ILE A 127 1.21 4.19 -6.52
CA ILE A 127 0.80 2.80 -6.24
C ILE A 127 1.98 1.95 -5.76
N LEU A 128 1.69 1.12 -4.76
CA LEU A 128 2.53 0.02 -4.28
C LEU A 128 1.89 -1.27 -4.78
N MET A 129 2.57 -1.99 -5.66
CA MET A 129 2.09 -3.31 -6.11
C MET A 129 2.63 -4.41 -5.21
N VAL A 130 1.75 -5.34 -4.82
CA VAL A 130 2.05 -6.42 -3.89
C VAL A 130 1.47 -7.72 -4.44
N CYS A 131 2.26 -8.78 -4.47
CA CYS A 131 1.81 -10.12 -4.84
C CYS A 131 2.18 -11.12 -3.74
N ARG A 132 1.33 -11.20 -2.72
CA ARG A 132 1.62 -11.96 -1.50
C ARG A 132 1.42 -13.48 -1.73
N PRO A 133 2.39 -14.35 -1.39
CA PRO A 133 2.24 -15.79 -1.49
C PRO A 133 1.34 -16.37 -0.38
N GLN A 134 0.84 -17.60 -0.57
CA GLN A 134 -0.07 -18.23 0.40
C GLN A 134 0.60 -18.52 1.74
N GLU A 135 1.88 -18.90 1.76
CA GLU A 135 2.61 -19.17 3.02
C GLU A 135 2.68 -17.94 3.93
N GLN A 136 2.57 -16.74 3.35
CA GLN A 136 2.60 -15.47 4.07
C GLN A 136 1.22 -14.78 4.15
N GLY A 137 0.14 -15.54 4.01
CA GLY A 137 -1.24 -15.06 4.18
C GLY A 137 -1.80 -14.30 2.98
N GLY A 138 -1.22 -14.48 1.80
CA GLY A 138 -1.76 -14.01 0.53
C GLY A 138 -2.70 -15.02 -0.14
N PHE A 139 -3.15 -14.68 -1.34
CA PHE A 139 -4.08 -15.49 -2.13
C PHE A 139 -3.55 -15.93 -3.49
N PHE A 140 -2.26 -15.73 -3.77
CA PHE A 140 -1.67 -16.11 -5.05
C PHE A 140 -1.85 -17.62 -5.30
N PRO A 141 -2.39 -18.07 -6.45
CA PRO A 141 -2.84 -19.46 -6.60
C PRO A 141 -1.74 -20.43 -7.02
N SER A 142 -0.65 -19.94 -7.62
CA SER A 142 0.39 -20.78 -8.26
C SER A 142 1.70 -20.83 -7.45
N ASP A 143 2.76 -21.34 -8.07
CA ASP A 143 4.11 -21.46 -7.53
C ASP A 143 4.92 -20.15 -7.57
N GLU A 144 6.14 -20.21 -7.05
CA GLU A 144 7.01 -19.04 -6.94
C GLU A 144 7.51 -18.52 -8.31
N ASP A 145 7.72 -19.40 -9.29
CA ASP A 145 8.20 -19.02 -10.62
C ASP A 145 7.13 -18.20 -11.38
N ASP A 146 5.87 -18.63 -11.27
CA ASP A 146 4.72 -17.87 -11.77
C ASP A 146 4.55 -16.55 -11.02
N ARG A 147 4.73 -16.56 -9.69
CA ARG A 147 4.64 -15.34 -8.87
C ARG A 147 5.70 -14.31 -9.27
N ILE A 148 6.93 -14.74 -9.49
CA ILE A 148 8.03 -13.89 -9.99
C ILE A 148 7.68 -13.32 -11.36
N SER A 149 7.04 -14.11 -12.24
CA SER A 149 6.59 -13.64 -13.55
C SER A 149 5.55 -12.51 -13.43
N VAL A 150 4.63 -12.62 -12.48
CA VAL A 150 3.67 -11.55 -12.15
C VAL A 150 4.38 -10.32 -11.58
N LEU A 151 5.33 -10.49 -10.66
CA LEU A 151 6.10 -9.39 -10.09
C LEU A 151 6.94 -8.66 -11.15
N ARG A 152 7.57 -9.38 -12.07
CA ARG A 152 8.30 -8.80 -13.22
C ARG A 152 7.36 -7.99 -14.11
N SER A 153 6.16 -8.50 -14.39
CA SER A 153 5.14 -7.75 -15.12
C SER A 153 4.69 -6.49 -14.36
N ALA A 154 4.57 -6.58 -13.04
CA ALA A 154 4.25 -5.44 -12.18
C ALA A 154 5.34 -4.37 -12.25
N ILE A 155 6.62 -4.74 -12.17
CA ILE A 155 7.76 -3.82 -12.34
C ILE A 155 7.71 -3.14 -13.72
N GLY A 156 7.41 -3.92 -14.78
CA GLY A 156 7.27 -3.41 -16.14
C GLY A 156 6.18 -2.34 -16.30
N ALA A 157 5.14 -2.39 -15.46
CA ALA A 157 4.10 -1.37 -15.39
C ALA A 157 4.51 -0.10 -14.62
N ASN A 158 5.76 -0.03 -14.15
CA ASN A 158 6.41 1.10 -13.50
C ASN A 158 5.62 1.72 -12.32
N PRO A 159 5.27 0.92 -11.29
CA PRO A 159 4.63 1.41 -10.08
C PRO A 159 5.58 2.31 -9.28
N SER A 160 5.05 3.04 -8.31
CA SER A 160 5.88 3.86 -7.42
C SER A 160 6.73 3.01 -6.47
N TRP A 161 6.17 1.87 -6.04
CA TRP A 161 6.86 0.86 -5.24
C TRP A 161 6.38 -0.55 -5.60
N ILE A 162 7.22 -1.54 -5.28
CA ILE A 162 6.85 -2.95 -5.30
C ILE A 162 7.22 -3.57 -3.95
N ASP A 163 6.34 -4.42 -3.41
CA ASP A 163 6.60 -5.22 -2.21
C ASP A 163 7.22 -6.55 -2.64
N LEU A 164 8.37 -6.88 -2.05
CA LEU A 164 9.13 -8.09 -2.30
C LEU A 164 9.43 -8.77 -0.97
N GLU A 165 9.05 -10.04 -0.86
CA GLU A 165 9.26 -10.82 0.35
C GLU A 165 10.73 -11.22 0.55
N ILE A 166 11.12 -11.36 1.82
CA ILE A 166 12.51 -11.63 2.22
C ILE A 166 13.00 -13.04 1.86
N ASP A 167 12.09 -13.96 1.57
CA ASP A 167 12.36 -15.34 1.15
C ASP A 167 12.52 -15.50 -0.37
N ILE A 168 12.30 -14.45 -1.17
CA ILE A 168 12.61 -14.46 -2.60
C ILE A 168 14.08 -14.85 -2.82
N PRO A 169 14.39 -15.80 -3.72
CA PRO A 169 15.76 -16.21 -4.02
C PRO A 169 16.65 -15.02 -4.41
N ALA A 170 17.89 -15.00 -3.91
CA ALA A 170 18.81 -13.89 -4.15
C ALA A 170 19.06 -13.63 -5.65
N GLN A 171 19.08 -14.70 -6.45
CA GLN A 171 19.27 -14.61 -7.90
C GLN A 171 18.20 -13.76 -8.59
N GLU A 172 16.96 -13.79 -8.09
CA GLU A 172 15.83 -13.05 -8.68
C GLU A 172 15.81 -11.57 -8.25
N ARG A 173 16.71 -11.15 -7.33
CA ARG A 173 16.82 -9.76 -6.85
C ARG A 173 17.90 -8.94 -7.55
N GLU A 174 18.82 -9.61 -8.23
CA GLU A 174 20.00 -8.97 -8.84
C GLU A 174 19.72 -8.49 -10.28
N ASP A 175 18.59 -8.91 -10.86
CA ASP A 175 18.09 -8.51 -12.19
C ASP A 175 17.17 -7.28 -12.13
#